data_AF-A0A2U3KBA5-F1
#
_entry.id   AF-A0A2U3KBA5-F1
#
_cell.length_a   1.000
_cell.length_b   1.000
_cell.length_c   1.000
_cell.angle_alpha   90.00
_cell.angle_beta   90.00
_cell.angle_gamma   90.00
#
_symmetry.space_group_name_H-M   'P 1'
#
loop_
_entity.id
_entity.type
_entity.pdbx_description
1 polymer ?
#
loop_
_entity_poly.entity_id
_entity_poly.type
_entity_poly.pdbx_seq_one_letter_code
_entity_poly.pdbx_strand_id
1 'polypeptide(L)'
;MSSNTQKLRVLRARTDHDLLLVVQHEMDRSFALADVVTSRNSPLFLQAEKAFQTAAALLPRISGPSPDDRLRLDAKLKTLRLALDRVPAFANLRSYPASFAS
;
A
#
# COMPACT_ATOMS: atom_id res chain seq x y z
N MET A 1 -18.42 33.02 12.40
CA MET A 1 -17.16 32.26 12.62
C MET A 1 -15.98 33.19 12.45
N SER A 2 -14.92 33.05 13.26
CA SER A 2 -13.73 33.91 13.17
C SER A 2 -12.89 33.62 11.92
N SER A 3 -12.21 34.64 11.39
CA SER A 3 -11.26 34.54 10.27
C SER A 3 -10.19 33.46 10.51
N ASN A 4 -9.75 33.28 11.76
CA ASN A 4 -8.77 32.24 12.13
C ASN A 4 -9.33 30.82 11.95
N THR A 5 -10.60 30.60 12.31
CA THR A 5 -11.25 29.30 12.11
C THR A 5 -11.42 28.98 10.63
N GLN A 6 -11.68 29.99 9.79
CA GLN A 6 -11.73 29.82 8.35
C GLN A 6 -10.36 29.41 7.78
N LYS A 7 -9.29 30.08 8.19
CA LYS A 7 -7.91 29.76 7.76
C LYS A 7 -7.52 28.32 8.14
N LEU A 8 -7.82 27.89 9.37
CA LEU A 8 -7.53 26.53 9.81
C LEU A 8 -8.29 25.47 9.00
N ARG A 9 -9.55 25.72 8.63
CA ARG A 9 -10.31 24.81 7.77
C ARG A 9 -9.69 24.67 6.38
N VAL A 10 -9.26 25.79 5.79
CA VAL A 10 -8.59 25.78 4.47
C VAL A 10 -7.27 25.01 4.54
N LEU A 11 -6.46 25.26 5.57
CA LEU A 11 -5.20 24.53 5.76
C LEU A 11 -5.45 23.03 5.94
N ARG A 12 -6.42 22.63 6.76
CA ARG A 12 -6.77 21.23 6.95
C ARG A 12 -7.23 20.57 5.64
N ALA A 13 -8.08 21.23 4.87
CA ALA A 13 -8.54 20.70 3.59
C ALA A 13 -7.39 20.52 2.59
N ARG A 14 -6.45 21.46 2.55
CA ARG A 14 -5.24 21.35 1.72
C ARG A 14 -4.34 20.20 2.18
N THR A 15 -4.07 20.10 3.47
CA THR A 15 -3.28 18.99 4.02
C THR A 15 -3.94 17.63 3.76
N ASP A 16 -5.26 17.53 3.91
CA ASP A 16 -6.00 16.31 3.61
C ASP A 16 -5.89 15.92 2.13
N HIS A 17 -5.94 16.91 1.23
CA HIS A 17 -5.73 16.69 -0.19
C HIS A 17 -4.30 16.22 -0.50
N ASP A 18 -3.29 16.88 0.05
CA ASP A 18 -1.88 16.51 -0.14
C ASP A 18 -1.61 15.09 0.40
N LEU A 19 -2.17 14.75 1.56
CA LEU A 19 -2.07 13.40 2.14
C LEU A 19 -2.75 12.35 1.26
N LEU A 20 -3.87 12.69 0.62
CA LEU A 20 -4.55 11.78 -0.29
C LEU A 20 -3.68 11.45 -1.51
N LEU A 21 -2.98 12.44 -2.06
CA LEU A 21 -2.04 12.22 -3.16
C LEU A 21 -0.88 11.31 -2.74
N VAL A 22 -0.35 11.48 -1.52
CA VAL A 22 0.69 10.59 -0.99
C VAL A 22 0.17 9.16 -0.85
N VAL A 23 -1.04 8.97 -0.30
CA VAL A 23 -1.66 7.64 -0.18
C VAL A 23 -1.80 6.98 -1.56
N GLN A 24 -2.34 7.70 -2.54
CA GLN A 24 -2.51 7.17 -3.90
C GLN A 24 -1.16 6.77 -4.51
N HIS A 25 -0.15 7.63 -4.38
CA HIS A 25 1.18 7.36 -4.90
C HIS A 25 1.83 6.11 -4.28
N GLU A 26 1.75 5.96 -2.95
CA GLU A 26 2.29 4.77 -2.27
C GLU A 26 1.54 3.49 -2.65
N MET A 27 0.22 3.58 -2.86
CA MET A 27 -0.56 2.45 -3.35
C MET A 27 -0.13 2.04 -4.77
N ASP A 28 -0.01 3.00 -5.68
CA ASP A 28 0.42 2.74 -7.06
C ASP A 28 1.84 2.15 -7.10
N ARG A 29 2.75 2.69 -6.27
CA ARG A 29 4.11 2.14 -6.10
C ARG A 29 4.08 0.71 -5.58
N SER A 30 3.26 0.43 -4.58
CA SER A 30 3.17 -0.91 -4.00
C SER A 30 2.61 -1.91 -5.01
N PHE A 31 1.59 -1.55 -5.80
CA PHE A 31 1.08 -2.38 -6.89
C PHE A 31 2.17 -2.68 -7.93
N ALA A 32 2.85 -1.64 -8.42
CA ALA A 32 3.92 -1.82 -9.41
C ALA A 32 5.03 -2.75 -8.93
N LEU A 33 5.37 -2.70 -7.63
CA LEU A 33 6.36 -3.60 -7.03
C LEU A 33 5.81 -5.01 -6.80
N ALA A 34 4.55 -5.14 -6.41
CA ALA A 34 3.89 -6.43 -6.20
C ALA A 34 3.78 -7.24 -7.50
N ASP A 35 3.64 -6.59 -8.65
CA ASP A 35 3.54 -7.26 -9.96
C ASP A 35 4.87 -7.92 -10.40
N VAL A 36 6.01 -7.40 -9.96
CA VAL A 36 7.33 -7.88 -10.38
C VAL A 36 8.01 -8.78 -9.35
N VAL A 37 7.46 -8.90 -8.15
CA VAL A 37 8.13 -9.57 -7.04
C VAL A 37 7.89 -11.08 -7.05
N THR A 38 8.98 -11.84 -6.96
CA THR A 38 8.94 -13.32 -7.03
C THR A 38 9.18 -14.00 -5.68
N SER A 39 9.61 -13.24 -4.67
CA SER A 39 9.94 -13.75 -3.34
C SER A 39 9.79 -12.68 -2.27
N ARG A 40 9.26 -13.07 -1.11
CA ARG A 40 9.14 -12.20 0.06
C ARG A 40 10.48 -11.73 0.63
N ASN A 41 11.55 -12.48 0.38
CA ASN A 41 12.89 -12.11 0.87
C ASN A 41 13.58 -11.07 -0.04
N SER A 42 12.94 -10.68 -1.14
CA SER A 42 13.52 -9.70 -2.04
C SER A 42 13.41 -8.27 -1.48
N PRO A 43 14.40 -7.39 -1.76
CA PRO A 43 14.30 -5.98 -1.41
C PRO A 43 13.07 -5.29 -2.02
N LEU A 44 12.59 -5.76 -3.18
CA LEU A 44 11.40 -5.24 -3.83
C LEU A 44 10.14 -5.55 -3.02
N PHE A 45 10.04 -6.75 -2.43
CA PHE A 45 8.93 -7.10 -1.54
C PHE A 45 8.89 -6.17 -0.33
N LEU A 46 10.02 -5.97 0.33
CA LEU A 46 10.11 -5.09 1.50
C LEU A 46 9.72 -3.65 1.16
N GLN A 47 10.09 -3.17 -0.04
CA GLN A 47 9.66 -1.85 -0.52
C GLN A 47 8.15 -1.80 -0.80
N ALA A 48 7.59 -2.84 -1.41
CA ALA A 48 6.16 -2.94 -1.68
C ALA A 48 5.35 -2.96 -0.37
N GLU A 49 5.80 -3.74 0.60
CA GLU A 49 5.16 -3.86 1.91
C GLU A 49 5.27 -2.55 2.71
N LYS A 50 6.42 -1.86 2.65
CA LYS A 50 6.57 -0.53 3.26
C LYS A 50 5.59 0.48 2.66
N ALA A 51 5.49 0.54 1.33
CA ALA A 51 4.57 1.43 0.64
C ALA A 51 3.10 1.14 1.02
N PHE A 52 2.72 -0.14 1.08
CA PHE A 52 1.41 -0.58 1.58
C PHE A 52 1.16 -0.11 3.03
N GLN A 53 2.12 -0.32 3.94
CA GLN A 53 1.99 0.08 5.34
C GLN A 53 1.86 1.60 5.49
N THR A 54 2.62 2.38 4.72
CA THR A 54 2.50 3.84 4.70
C THR A 54 1.12 4.28 4.25
N ALA A 55 0.60 3.73 3.15
CA ALA A 55 -0.74 4.05 2.66
C ALA A 55 -1.83 3.67 3.70
N ALA A 56 -1.74 2.47 4.28
CA ALA A 56 -2.69 1.99 5.29
C ALA A 56 -2.67 2.82 6.59
N ALA A 57 -1.52 3.36 6.98
CA ALA A 57 -1.40 4.20 8.17
C ALA A 57 -1.91 5.64 7.95
N LEU A 58 -1.79 6.16 6.72
CA LEU A 58 -2.19 7.52 6.39
C LEU A 58 -3.68 7.66 6.06
N LEU A 59 -4.29 6.68 5.37
CA LEU A 59 -5.68 6.76 4.93
C LEU A 59 -6.70 7.04 6.07
N PRO A 60 -6.58 6.47 7.29
CA PRO A 60 -7.48 6.79 8.40
C PRO A 60 -7.40 8.26 8.86
N ARG A 61 -6.27 8.93 8.63
CA ARG A 61 -6.00 10.30 9.11
C ARG A 61 -6.63 11.37 8.24
N ILE A 62 -6.99 11.03 7.00
CA ILE A 62 -7.56 11.96 6.05
C ILE A 62 -9.06 12.09 6.31
N SER A 63 -9.55 13.33 6.44
CA SER A 63 -10.98 13.62 6.60
C SER A 63 -11.66 14.09 5.31
N GLY A 64 -10.86 14.38 4.28
CA GLY A 64 -11.30 14.95 3.00
C GLY A 64 -12.07 14.04 2.02
N PRO A 65 -11.76 12.74 1.86
CA PRO A 65 -12.46 11.87 0.92
C PRO A 65 -13.95 11.73 1.24
N SER A 66 -14.77 11.62 0.21
CA SER A 66 -16.16 11.19 0.38
C SER A 66 -16.22 9.76 0.94
N PRO A 67 -17.33 9.34 1.57
CA PRO A 67 -17.50 7.96 2.02
C PRO A 67 -17.26 6.94 0.91
N ASP A 68 -17.75 7.22 -0.31
CA ASP A 68 -17.57 6.34 -1.47
C ASP A 68 -16.11 6.26 -1.93
N ASP A 69 -15.40 7.39 -1.95
CA ASP A 69 -13.97 7.41 -2.27
C ASP A 69 -13.17 6.64 -1.23
N ARG A 70 -13.54 6.77 0.05
CA ARG A 70 -12.92 6.04 1.14
C ARG A 70 -13.12 4.54 0.99
N LEU A 71 -14.33 4.09 0.66
CA LEU A 71 -14.62 2.69 0.37
C LEU A 71 -13.80 2.17 -0.82
N ARG A 72 -13.63 2.97 -1.88
CA ARG A 72 -12.79 2.60 -3.03
C ARG A 72 -11.31 2.45 -2.65
N LEU A 73 -10.79 3.36 -1.82
CA LEU A 73 -9.41 3.30 -1.33
C LEU A 73 -9.20 2.09 -0.42
N ASP A 74 -10.13 1.82 0.49
CA ASP A 74 -10.09 0.65 1.38
C ASP A 74 -10.15 -0.65 0.57
N ALA A 75 -11.00 -0.73 -0.45
CA ALA A 75 -11.07 -1.88 -1.35
C ALA A 75 -9.73 -2.10 -2.08
N LYS A 76 -9.12 -1.03 -2.60
CA LYS A 76 -7.79 -1.11 -3.24
C LYS A 76 -6.71 -1.58 -2.26
N LEU A 77 -6.69 -1.09 -1.02
CA LEU A 77 -5.73 -1.55 0.01
C LEU A 77 -5.91 -3.04 0.31
N LYS A 78 -7.15 -3.52 0.41
CA LYS A 78 -7.42 -4.96 0.59
C LYS A 78 -6.91 -5.79 -0.58
N THR A 79 -7.14 -5.34 -1.82
CA THR A 79 -6.61 -6.00 -3.02
C THR A 79 -5.08 -6.05 -3.00
N LEU A 80 -4.43 -4.95 -2.61
CA LEU A 80 -2.98 -4.87 -2.51
C LEU A 80 -2.42 -5.82 -1.44
N ARG A 81 -3.06 -5.89 -0.27
CA ARG A 81 -2.70 -6.86 0.77
C ARG A 81 -2.77 -8.29 0.25
N LEU A 82 -3.85 -8.64 -0.45
CA LEU A 82 -4.01 -9.96 -1.06
C LEU A 82 -2.92 -10.25 -2.11
N ALA A 83 -2.51 -9.26 -2.90
CA ALA A 83 -1.42 -9.41 -3.87
C ALA A 83 -0.09 -9.71 -3.16
N LEU A 84 0.26 -8.94 -2.13
CA LEU A 84 1.48 -9.17 -1.33
C LEU A 84 1.46 -10.52 -0.62
N ASP A 85 0.31 -10.94 -0.09
CA ASP A 85 0.16 -12.23 0.60
C ASP A 85 0.30 -13.43 -0.35
N ARG A 86 0.08 -13.26 -1.66
CA ARG A 86 0.30 -14.32 -2.66
C ARG A 86 1.76 -14.51 -3.05
N VAL A 87 2.64 -13.56 -2.71
CA VAL A 87 4.07 -13.66 -3.03
C VAL A 87 4.67 -14.84 -2.27
N PRO A 88 5.40 -15.76 -2.92
CA PRO A 88 6.01 -16.91 -2.26
C PRO A 88 7.01 -16.49 -1.18
N ALA A 89 6.98 -17.15 -0.02
CA ALA A 89 7.95 -16.91 1.05
C ALA A 89 9.37 -17.34 0.66
N PHE A 90 9.49 -18.32 -0.23
CA PHE A 90 10.76 -18.80 -0.78
C PHE A 90 10.66 -18.83 -2.31
N ALA A 91 11.63 -18.22 -2.99
CA ALA A 91 11.82 -18.47 -4.42
C ALA A 91 12.29 -19.91 -4.57
N ASN A 92 11.38 -20.83 -4.88
CA ASN A 92 11.64 -22.18 -5.39
C ASN A 92 12.92 -22.81 -4.82
N LEU A 93 12.85 -23.45 -3.66
CA LEU A 93 13.81 -24.49 -3.31
C LEU A 93 13.72 -25.52 -4.45
N ARG A 94 14.70 -25.45 -5.35
CA ARG A 94 14.96 -26.38 -6.44
C ARG A 94 14.56 -27.78 -5.98
N SER A 95 13.53 -28.37 -6.57
CA SER A 95 13.20 -29.77 -6.33
C SER A 95 14.48 -30.58 -6.53
N TYR A 96 15.08 -31.06 -5.43
CA TYR A 96 16.15 -32.04 -5.51
C TYR A 96 15.52 -33.30 -6.11
N PRO A 97 15.96 -33.79 -7.29
CA PRO A 97 15.60 -35.13 -7.67
C PRO A 97 16.20 -36.05 -6.63
N ALA A 98 15.35 -36.79 -5.92
CA ALA A 98 15.76 -37.91 -5.09
C ALA A 98 16.31 -39.00 -6.01
N SER A 99 17.58 -38.84 -6.41
CA SER A 99 18.34 -39.88 -7.09
C SER A 99 19.40 -40.38 -6.13
N PHE A 100 19.01 -41.33 -5.27
CA PHE A 100 19.95 -42.28 -4.70
C PHE A 100 19.32 -43.67 -4.77
N ALA A 101 19.66 -44.38 -5.84
CA ALA A 101 19.56 -45.82 -5.93
C ALA A 101 20.89 -46.31 -6.52
N SER A 102 21.71 -46.96 -5.69
CA SER A 102 22.65 -48.04 -6.01
C SER A 102 23.10 -48.68 -4.71
#